data_AF-A0A6P7XXL2-F1
#
_entry.id   AF-A0A6P7XXL2-F1
#
_cell.length_a   1.000
_cell.length_b   1.000
_cell.length_c   1.000
_cell.angle_alpha   90.00
_cell.angle_beta   90.00
_cell.angle_gamma   90.00
#
_symmetry.space_group_name_H-M   'P 1'
#
loop_
_entity.id
_entity.type
_entity.pdbx_description
1 polymer ?
#
loop_
_entity_poly.entity_id
_entity_poly.type
_entity_poly.pdbx_seq_one_letter_code
_entity_poly.pdbx_strand_id
1 'polypeptide(L)'
;MGSCLSTMIDDDTICKKTPKPLFFHPFTKGHNVIMDELHGFAERSNSFHSGILFTNRPIRVKEVVALKILKAEMRWYGGVRVGFTSMNPSEIDPLRLPRFVCPNLTMLHGFWAAVVPDEFAQEGMVSQFWVDRNGKVFCSTDEGTKLHFLFDGVPVDCPLWAIVDLYGRTKAVQLLDPSRVTQSLKWLPSTIQSQIPALPKDATAPVNWSCLPQFDNMEECTICFRTGADAIIYPCMHASMCFLCAQRVFQTTATCPMCRGKMETVRQVPFSGNARVNENRDGS
;
A
#
# COMPACT_ATOMS: atom_id res chain seq x y z
N MET A 1 17.74 42.69 -44.51
CA MET A 1 16.98 42.95 -43.27
C MET A 1 15.63 42.30 -43.48
N GLY A 2 15.45 41.01 -43.20
CA GLY A 2 15.33 40.42 -41.86
C GLY A 2 13.87 39.98 -41.70
N SER A 3 13.58 38.72 -42.06
CA SER A 3 12.26 38.10 -41.97
C SER A 3 11.84 37.90 -40.50
N CYS A 4 10.59 38.16 -40.16
CA CYS A 4 10.00 37.71 -38.90
C CYS A 4 8.77 36.84 -39.21
N LEU A 5 9.00 35.52 -39.22
CA LEU A 5 7.95 34.52 -39.04
C LEU A 5 7.46 34.65 -37.59
N SER A 6 6.19 34.98 -37.39
CA SER A 6 5.53 34.80 -36.09
C SER A 6 4.87 33.42 -36.09
N THR A 7 5.60 32.44 -35.56
CA THR A 7 5.12 31.09 -35.26
C THR A 7 4.03 31.18 -34.19
N MET A 8 2.81 30.76 -34.52
CA MET A 8 1.85 30.29 -33.52
C MET A 8 2.42 28.98 -32.96
N ILE A 9 2.88 29.04 -31.71
CA ILE A 9 3.25 27.84 -30.94
C ILE A 9 2.00 27.48 -30.14
N ASP A 10 1.41 26.35 -30.49
CA ASP A 10 0.33 25.71 -29.76
C ASP A 10 0.70 25.55 -28.28
N ASP A 11 -0.16 26.09 -27.42
CA ASP A 11 -0.07 26.03 -25.97
C ASP A 11 -0.57 24.67 -25.47
N ASP A 12 0.20 23.61 -25.76
CA ASP A 12 -0.11 22.22 -25.40
C ASP A 12 0.82 21.70 -24.29
N THR A 13 1.21 22.58 -23.37
CA THR A 13 1.95 22.20 -22.16
C THR A 13 1.00 21.74 -21.06
N ILE A 14 0.27 20.65 -21.32
CA ILE A 14 -0.27 19.83 -20.23
C ILE A 14 0.93 19.28 -19.48
N CYS A 15 1.28 19.94 -18.39
CA CYS A 15 2.20 19.44 -17.38
C CYS A 15 1.67 18.07 -16.95
N LYS A 16 2.22 16.99 -17.53
CA LYS A 16 1.88 15.60 -17.24
C LYS A 16 2.26 15.33 -15.79
N LYS A 17 1.36 15.68 -14.85
CA LYS A 17 1.50 15.38 -13.43
C LYS A 17 1.80 13.88 -13.34
N THR A 18 2.97 13.54 -12.82
CA THR A 18 3.33 12.14 -12.57
C THR A 18 2.23 11.52 -11.72
N PRO A 19 1.73 10.32 -12.06
CA PRO A 19 0.68 9.68 -11.28
C PRO A 19 1.13 9.56 -9.83
N LYS A 20 0.21 9.79 -8.89
CA LYS A 20 0.48 9.52 -7.47
C LYS A 20 0.93 8.05 -7.32
N PRO A 21 1.83 7.74 -6.36
CA PRO A 21 2.27 6.37 -6.15
C PRO A 21 1.10 5.40 -5.96
N LEU A 22 1.24 4.22 -6.57
CA LEU A 22 0.28 3.14 -6.48
C LEU A 22 0.69 2.16 -5.38
N PHE A 23 -0.26 1.83 -4.52
CA PHE A 23 -0.12 0.87 -3.42
C PHE A 23 -1.48 0.29 -3.03
N PHE A 24 -1.50 -0.71 -2.16
CA PHE A 24 -2.74 -1.27 -1.64
C PHE A 24 -3.44 -0.31 -0.66
N HIS A 25 -4.76 -0.24 -0.71
CA HIS A 25 -5.55 0.59 0.18
C HIS A 25 -5.34 0.14 1.63
N PRO A 26 -4.94 1.03 2.56
CA PRO A 26 -4.45 0.63 3.87
C PRO A 26 -5.53 0.03 4.78
N PHE A 27 -6.77 0.52 4.67
CA PHE A 27 -7.84 0.21 5.63
C PHE A 27 -8.84 -0.82 5.12
N THR A 28 -9.08 -0.87 3.82
CA THR A 28 -10.14 -1.68 3.20
C THR A 28 -9.51 -2.90 2.57
N LYS A 29 -9.50 -3.99 3.34
CA LYS A 29 -8.83 -5.23 2.96
C LYS A 29 -9.49 -6.42 3.65
N GLY A 30 -9.27 -7.60 3.09
CA GLY A 30 -9.73 -8.86 3.63
C GLY A 30 -9.16 -9.14 5.02
N HIS A 31 -9.94 -9.84 5.83
CA HIS A 31 -9.61 -10.11 7.24
C HIS A 31 -8.27 -10.82 7.44
N ASN A 32 -7.85 -11.67 6.49
CA ASN A 32 -6.61 -12.42 6.59
C ASN A 32 -5.40 -11.66 6.00
N VAL A 33 -5.57 -10.44 5.51
CA VAL A 33 -4.50 -9.68 4.86
C VAL A 33 -3.65 -8.94 5.89
N ILE A 34 -2.35 -9.16 5.84
CA ILE A 34 -1.30 -8.37 6.49
C ILE A 34 -0.52 -7.64 5.39
N MET A 35 -0.16 -6.37 5.64
CA MET A 35 0.62 -5.55 4.71
C MET A 35 1.84 -4.96 5.40
N ASP A 36 2.82 -4.55 4.61
CA ASP A 36 3.94 -3.73 5.09
C ASP A 36 3.52 -2.27 5.29
N GLU A 37 4.38 -1.47 5.94
CA GLU A 37 4.12 -0.05 6.23
C GLU A 37 3.94 0.79 4.96
N LEU A 38 4.62 0.40 3.87
CA LEU A 38 4.54 1.08 2.59
C LEU A 38 3.32 0.64 1.77
N HIS A 39 2.55 -0.32 2.27
CA HIS A 39 1.39 -0.93 1.63
C HIS A 39 1.66 -1.44 0.21
N GLY A 40 2.92 -1.75 -0.10
CA GLY A 40 3.35 -2.32 -1.36
C GLY A 40 3.34 -3.84 -1.33
N PHE A 41 3.49 -4.43 -0.15
CA PHE A 41 3.46 -5.86 0.10
C PHE A 41 2.14 -6.25 0.76
N ALA A 42 1.61 -7.43 0.39
CA ALA A 42 0.50 -8.04 1.08
C ALA A 42 0.69 -9.56 1.17
N GLU A 43 0.46 -10.12 2.36
CA GLU A 43 0.41 -11.56 2.62
C GLU A 43 -0.87 -11.93 3.35
N ARG A 44 -1.44 -13.07 2.95
CA ARG A 44 -2.54 -13.69 3.66
C ARG A 44 -2.00 -14.53 4.82
N SER A 45 -2.29 -14.13 6.05
CA SER A 45 -1.80 -14.75 7.30
C SER A 45 -2.28 -16.18 7.49
N ASN A 46 -3.54 -16.47 7.15
CA ASN A 46 -4.17 -17.77 7.38
C ASN A 46 -5.19 -18.14 6.28
N SER A 47 -5.63 -19.40 6.25
CA SER A 47 -6.61 -19.96 5.31
C SER A 47 -6.18 -19.80 3.83
N PHE A 48 -7.15 -19.87 2.91
CA PHE A 48 -7.00 -19.74 1.46
C PHE A 48 -7.87 -18.61 0.87
N HIS A 49 -8.54 -17.83 1.71
CA HIS A 49 -9.51 -16.82 1.28
C HIS A 49 -9.49 -15.59 2.22
N SER A 50 -10.45 -14.68 2.03
CA SER A 50 -10.51 -13.39 2.74
C SER A 50 -9.23 -12.57 2.53
N GLY A 51 -8.72 -12.62 1.29
CA GLY A 51 -7.48 -11.99 0.83
C GLY A 51 -7.70 -10.77 -0.06
N ILE A 52 -8.89 -10.15 -0.01
CA ILE A 52 -9.30 -9.07 -0.91
C ILE A 52 -8.50 -7.80 -0.62
N LEU A 53 -8.00 -7.17 -1.68
CA LEU A 53 -7.20 -5.95 -1.69
C LEU A 53 -7.75 -5.01 -2.75
N PHE A 54 -7.59 -3.71 -2.51
CA PHE A 54 -7.89 -2.65 -3.47
C PHE A 54 -6.67 -1.76 -3.64
N THR A 55 -6.58 -1.01 -4.73
CA THR A 55 -5.57 0.05 -4.85
C THR A 55 -5.95 1.28 -4.03
N ASN A 56 -4.96 2.09 -3.64
CA ASN A 56 -5.15 3.32 -2.85
C ASN A 56 -5.82 4.46 -3.64
N ARG A 57 -5.79 4.38 -4.97
CA ARG A 57 -6.35 5.38 -5.88
C ARG A 57 -6.95 4.73 -7.12
N PRO A 58 -7.76 5.49 -7.89
CA PRO A 58 -8.17 5.06 -9.21
C PRO A 58 -6.98 4.80 -10.15
N ILE A 59 -7.13 3.76 -10.97
CA ILE A 59 -6.28 3.37 -12.08
C ILE A 59 -6.81 4.02 -13.34
N ARG A 60 -5.93 4.59 -14.16
CA ARG A 60 -6.33 5.13 -15.46
C ARG A 60 -6.56 3.99 -16.46
N VAL A 61 -7.41 4.22 -17.44
CA VAL A 61 -7.56 3.30 -18.57
C VAL A 61 -6.20 3.07 -19.24
N LYS A 62 -5.86 1.80 -19.51
CA LYS A 62 -4.54 1.31 -19.98
C LYS A 62 -3.37 1.48 -19.01
N GLU A 63 -3.58 1.95 -17.78
CA GLU A 63 -2.53 1.91 -16.75
C GLU A 63 -2.33 0.46 -16.30
N VAL A 64 -1.09 -0.02 -16.39
CA VAL A 64 -0.72 -1.38 -16.05
C VAL A 64 -0.53 -1.50 -14.55
N VAL A 65 -1.27 -2.42 -13.94
CA VAL A 65 -1.09 -2.84 -12.56
C VAL A 65 -0.18 -4.07 -12.55
N ALA A 66 1.03 -3.93 -12.00
CA ALA A 66 2.03 -4.98 -11.98
C ALA A 66 2.13 -5.62 -10.58
N LEU A 67 1.96 -6.92 -10.51
CA LEU A 67 1.88 -7.72 -9.30
C LEU A 67 2.94 -8.81 -9.31
N LYS A 68 3.97 -8.68 -8.47
CA LYS A 68 4.95 -9.74 -8.25
C LYS A 68 4.37 -10.79 -7.31
N ILE A 69 4.34 -12.05 -7.74
CA ILE A 69 3.95 -13.18 -6.91
C ILE A 69 5.15 -13.59 -6.07
N LEU A 70 5.07 -13.41 -4.75
CA LEU A 70 6.18 -13.66 -3.85
C LEU A 70 6.16 -15.03 -3.20
N LYS A 71 4.96 -15.59 -2.98
CA LYS A 71 4.80 -16.85 -2.26
C LYS A 71 3.54 -17.58 -2.67
N ALA A 72 3.68 -18.88 -2.92
CA ALA A 72 2.59 -19.80 -3.20
C ALA A 72 2.51 -20.94 -2.17
N GLU A 73 1.31 -21.39 -1.82
CA GLU A 73 1.02 -22.53 -0.95
C GLU A 73 0.36 -23.66 -1.73
N MET A 74 1.13 -24.68 -2.11
CA MET A 74 0.67 -25.79 -2.98
C MET A 74 -0.38 -26.72 -2.34
N ARG A 75 -0.61 -26.62 -1.02
CA ARG A 75 -1.69 -27.37 -0.34
C ARG A 75 -3.10 -26.87 -0.70
N TRP A 76 -3.21 -25.66 -1.22
CA TRP A 76 -4.47 -25.05 -1.60
C TRP A 76 -4.69 -25.16 -3.11
N TYR A 77 -5.94 -25.14 -3.54
CA TYR A 77 -6.31 -25.10 -4.95
C TYR A 77 -6.86 -23.71 -5.34
N GLY A 78 -6.76 -23.37 -6.62
CA GLY A 78 -7.18 -22.08 -7.18
C GLY A 78 -6.04 -21.04 -7.23
N GLY A 79 -6.23 -20.01 -8.06
CA GLY A 79 -5.23 -18.96 -8.33
C GLY A 79 -5.59 -17.58 -7.76
N VAL A 80 -4.73 -16.60 -7.95
CA VAL A 80 -5.06 -15.20 -7.66
C VAL A 80 -6.21 -14.72 -8.55
N ARG A 81 -7.08 -13.83 -8.04
CA ARG A 81 -8.06 -13.13 -8.88
C ARG A 81 -7.67 -11.66 -8.99
N VAL A 82 -7.94 -11.08 -10.16
CA VAL A 82 -7.73 -9.65 -10.41
C VAL A 82 -8.96 -9.05 -11.08
N GLY A 83 -9.11 -7.75 -10.94
CA GLY A 83 -10.23 -7.04 -11.55
C GLY A 83 -10.28 -5.57 -11.20
N PHE A 84 -11.48 -5.00 -11.31
CA PHE A 84 -11.74 -3.58 -11.09
C PHE A 84 -13.05 -3.36 -10.33
N THR A 85 -13.12 -2.26 -9.60
CA THR A 85 -14.36 -1.75 -8.99
C THR A 85 -14.52 -0.26 -9.28
N SER A 86 -15.77 0.18 -9.45
CA SER A 86 -16.12 1.60 -9.48
C SER A 86 -16.48 2.16 -8.09
N MET A 87 -16.47 1.30 -7.06
CA MET A 87 -16.68 1.71 -5.67
C MET A 87 -15.38 2.22 -5.07
N ASN A 88 -15.42 3.40 -4.45
CA ASN A 88 -14.27 3.95 -3.74
C ASN A 88 -13.96 3.07 -2.51
N PRO A 89 -12.77 2.46 -2.38
CA PRO A 89 -12.44 1.60 -1.25
C PRO A 89 -12.54 2.31 0.11
N SER A 90 -12.35 3.62 0.17
CA SER A 90 -12.50 4.40 1.41
C SER A 90 -13.96 4.48 1.90
N GLU A 91 -14.93 4.17 1.05
CA GLU A 91 -16.37 4.17 1.36
C GLU A 91 -16.94 2.77 1.62
N ILE A 92 -16.13 1.72 1.40
CA ILE A 92 -16.51 0.34 1.68
C ILE A 92 -16.17 0.02 3.14
N ASP A 93 -17.17 -0.39 3.91
CA ASP A 93 -16.95 -0.94 5.25
C ASP A 93 -16.13 -2.25 5.17
N PRO A 94 -14.90 -2.30 5.72
CA PRO A 94 -14.07 -3.50 5.67
C PRO A 94 -14.70 -4.72 6.33
N LEU A 95 -15.59 -4.52 7.32
CA LEU A 95 -16.29 -5.61 8.01
C LEU A 95 -17.35 -6.27 7.12
N ARG A 96 -17.77 -5.60 6.05
CA ARG A 96 -18.76 -6.10 5.08
C ARG A 96 -18.14 -6.76 3.87
N LEU A 97 -16.82 -6.80 3.77
CA LEU A 97 -16.14 -7.53 2.70
C LEU A 97 -16.44 -9.04 2.81
N PRO A 98 -16.90 -9.69 1.72
CA PRO A 98 -17.14 -11.11 1.72
C PRO A 98 -15.82 -11.89 1.73
N ARG A 99 -15.93 -13.22 1.85
CA ARG A 99 -14.76 -14.11 1.83
C ARG A 99 -14.09 -14.22 0.46
N PHE A 100 -14.85 -14.02 -0.61
CA PHE A 100 -14.42 -14.26 -1.99
C PHE A 100 -14.80 -13.08 -2.89
N VAL A 101 -13.92 -12.70 -3.83
CA VAL A 101 -14.31 -11.78 -4.90
C VAL A 101 -15.30 -12.45 -5.86
N CYS A 102 -14.98 -13.67 -6.31
CA CYS A 102 -15.84 -14.48 -7.17
C CYS A 102 -16.45 -15.64 -6.36
N PRO A 103 -17.79 -15.80 -6.30
CA PRO A 103 -18.79 -14.96 -6.98
C PRO A 103 -19.24 -13.73 -6.16
N ASN A 104 -18.93 -13.63 -4.85
CA ASN A 104 -19.68 -12.75 -3.95
C ASN A 104 -19.62 -11.25 -4.31
N LEU A 105 -18.42 -10.68 -4.51
CA LEU A 105 -18.33 -9.27 -4.92
C LEU A 105 -18.81 -9.08 -6.36
N THR A 106 -18.44 -9.98 -7.28
CA THR A 106 -18.83 -9.87 -8.70
C THR A 106 -20.33 -9.99 -8.96
N MET A 107 -21.11 -10.48 -7.99
CA MET A 107 -22.57 -10.48 -8.04
C MET A 107 -23.19 -9.13 -7.64
N LEU A 108 -22.40 -8.24 -7.03
CA LEU A 108 -22.82 -6.90 -6.67
C LEU A 108 -22.52 -5.93 -7.82
N HIS A 109 -23.34 -4.88 -7.94
CA HIS A 109 -23.05 -3.80 -8.88
C HIS A 109 -21.73 -3.11 -8.51
N GLY A 110 -20.95 -2.75 -9.54
CA GLY A 110 -19.70 -2.01 -9.37
C GLY A 110 -18.46 -2.86 -9.15
N PHE A 111 -18.51 -4.18 -9.36
CA PHE A 111 -17.35 -5.08 -9.19
C PHE A 111 -17.23 -6.08 -10.36
N TRP A 112 -16.03 -6.20 -10.91
CA TRP A 112 -15.72 -7.11 -12.01
C TRP A 112 -14.36 -7.76 -11.77
N ALA A 113 -14.26 -9.09 -11.82
CA ALA A 113 -13.00 -9.80 -11.60
C ALA A 113 -13.04 -11.21 -12.18
N ALA A 114 -11.86 -11.76 -12.45
CA ALA A 114 -11.69 -13.14 -12.88
C ALA A 114 -10.41 -13.75 -12.28
N VAL A 115 -10.31 -15.07 -12.38
CA VAL A 115 -9.11 -15.82 -12.00
C VAL A 115 -8.01 -15.57 -13.02
N VAL A 116 -6.80 -15.27 -12.57
CA VAL A 116 -5.62 -15.22 -13.42
C VAL A 116 -5.17 -16.65 -13.71
N PRO A 117 -4.91 -17.03 -14.98
CA PRO A 117 -4.48 -18.38 -15.29
C PRO A 117 -3.13 -18.70 -14.62
N ASP A 118 -2.97 -19.94 -14.19
CA ASP A 118 -1.81 -20.41 -13.42
C ASP A 118 -0.46 -20.08 -14.06
N GLU A 119 -0.40 -20.14 -15.39
CA GLU A 119 0.82 -19.84 -16.16
C GLU A 119 1.26 -18.37 -16.06
N PHE A 120 0.38 -17.47 -15.61
CA PHE A 120 0.69 -16.04 -15.39
C PHE A 120 0.94 -15.72 -13.92
N ALA A 121 0.75 -16.65 -12.98
CA ALA A 121 0.71 -16.39 -11.54
C ALA A 121 1.60 -17.34 -10.71
N GLN A 122 2.70 -17.82 -11.29
CA GLN A 122 3.67 -18.66 -10.56
C GLN A 122 4.54 -17.81 -9.62
N GLU A 123 5.04 -18.43 -8.56
CA GLU A 123 5.95 -17.78 -7.62
C GLU A 123 7.20 -17.26 -8.34
N GLY A 124 7.57 -16.00 -8.06
CA GLY A 124 8.67 -15.29 -8.70
C GLY A 124 8.28 -14.45 -9.92
N MET A 125 7.14 -14.75 -10.57
CA MET A 125 6.68 -14.02 -11.75
C MET A 125 6.05 -12.66 -11.39
N VAL A 126 6.03 -11.76 -12.38
CA VAL A 126 5.21 -10.54 -12.32
C VAL A 126 4.04 -10.69 -13.27
N SER A 127 2.84 -10.74 -12.71
CA SER A 127 1.58 -10.66 -13.44
C SER A 127 1.22 -9.20 -13.66
N GLN A 128 0.95 -8.82 -14.89
CA GLN A 128 0.49 -7.47 -15.25
C GLN A 128 -0.95 -7.55 -15.71
N PHE A 129 -1.79 -6.57 -15.34
CA PHE A 129 -3.16 -6.48 -15.85
C PHE A 129 -3.61 -5.03 -16.03
N TRP A 130 -4.52 -4.80 -16.96
CA TRP A 130 -5.09 -3.49 -17.27
C TRP A 130 -6.43 -3.62 -17.95
N VAL A 131 -7.19 -2.52 -17.98
CA VAL A 131 -8.42 -2.37 -18.78
C VAL A 131 -8.14 -1.48 -20.00
N ASP A 132 -8.64 -1.86 -21.17
CA ASP A 132 -8.54 -1.05 -22.38
C ASP A 132 -9.67 -0.02 -22.50
N ARG A 133 -9.71 0.75 -23.59
CA ARG A 133 -10.75 1.79 -23.79
C ARG A 133 -12.13 1.21 -24.13
N ASN A 134 -12.22 -0.08 -24.41
CA ASN A 134 -13.47 -0.77 -24.72
C ASN A 134 -14.03 -1.52 -23.50
N GLY A 135 -13.42 -1.38 -22.32
CA GLY A 135 -13.84 -2.09 -21.12
C GLY A 135 -13.36 -3.54 -21.03
N LYS A 136 -12.42 -3.95 -21.90
CA LYS A 136 -11.83 -5.30 -21.91
C LYS A 136 -10.62 -5.36 -21.01
N VAL A 137 -10.54 -6.42 -20.21
CA VAL A 137 -9.47 -6.65 -19.24
C VAL A 137 -8.54 -7.74 -19.74
N PHE A 138 -7.24 -7.46 -19.65
CA PHE A 138 -6.19 -8.36 -20.09
C PHE A 138 -5.18 -8.60 -18.98
N CYS A 139 -4.47 -9.71 -19.05
CA CYS A 139 -3.25 -9.94 -18.28
C CYS A 139 -2.08 -10.42 -19.15
N SER A 140 -0.86 -10.13 -18.70
CA SER A 140 0.38 -10.59 -19.32
C SER A 140 1.46 -10.89 -18.26
N THR A 141 2.52 -11.55 -18.69
CA THR A 141 3.77 -11.67 -17.92
C THR A 141 4.66 -10.44 -18.14
N ASP A 142 5.71 -10.28 -17.33
CA ASP A 142 6.63 -9.13 -17.36
C ASP A 142 7.35 -8.96 -18.71
N GLU A 143 7.66 -10.06 -19.38
CA GLU A 143 8.29 -10.09 -20.70
C GLU A 143 7.34 -9.60 -21.81
N GLY A 144 6.03 -9.46 -21.51
CA GLY A 144 5.01 -9.09 -22.48
C GLY A 144 4.81 -10.13 -23.60
N THR A 145 5.46 -11.29 -23.50
CA THR A 145 5.50 -12.33 -24.53
C THR A 145 4.18 -13.06 -24.69
N LYS A 146 3.36 -13.10 -23.63
CA LYS A 146 2.02 -13.70 -23.64
C LYS A 146 0.99 -12.68 -23.15
N LEU A 147 -0.07 -12.51 -23.94
CA LEU A 147 -1.25 -11.72 -23.60
C LEU A 147 -2.45 -12.66 -23.46
N HIS A 148 -3.22 -12.50 -22.39
CA HIS A 148 -4.43 -13.26 -22.14
C HIS A 148 -5.61 -12.33 -21.88
N PHE A 149 -6.74 -12.60 -22.52
CA PHE A 149 -7.99 -11.89 -22.29
C PHE A 149 -8.72 -12.51 -21.09
N LEU A 150 -9.09 -11.70 -20.10
CA LEU A 150 -9.76 -12.16 -18.89
C LEU A 150 -11.29 -12.03 -19.00
N PHE A 151 -11.80 -10.82 -19.24
CA PHE A 151 -13.24 -10.54 -19.34
C PHE A 151 -13.51 -9.16 -19.96
N ASP A 152 -14.80 -8.87 -20.22
CA ASP A 152 -15.35 -7.63 -20.78
C ASP A 152 -16.42 -7.06 -19.81
N GLY A 153 -16.87 -5.83 -20.05
CA GLY A 153 -18.01 -5.21 -19.39
C GLY A 153 -17.64 -4.20 -18.30
N VAL A 154 -16.37 -3.78 -18.22
CA VAL A 154 -15.93 -2.78 -17.23
C VAL A 154 -16.23 -1.36 -17.74
N PRO A 155 -16.98 -0.52 -17.01
CA PRO A 155 -17.24 0.85 -17.40
C PRO A 155 -15.98 1.71 -17.24
N VAL A 156 -15.57 2.38 -18.33
CA VAL A 156 -14.30 3.14 -18.40
C VAL A 156 -14.50 4.67 -18.39
N ASP A 157 -15.74 5.10 -18.24
CA ASP A 157 -16.19 6.48 -18.11
C ASP A 157 -16.27 6.94 -16.64
N CYS A 158 -16.00 6.04 -15.69
CA CYS A 158 -15.94 6.33 -14.25
C CYS A 158 -14.57 6.00 -13.64
N PRO A 159 -14.23 6.53 -12.45
CA PRO A 159 -13.04 6.11 -11.71
C PRO A 159 -13.10 4.61 -11.38
N LEU A 160 -11.98 3.91 -11.59
CA LEU A 160 -11.85 2.48 -11.31
C LEU A 160 -10.68 2.20 -10.38
N TRP A 161 -10.88 1.41 -9.33
CA TRP A 161 -9.80 0.89 -8.49
C TRP A 161 -9.53 -0.56 -8.87
N ALA A 162 -8.26 -0.98 -8.85
CA ALA A 162 -7.93 -2.37 -9.10
C ALA A 162 -8.22 -3.23 -7.87
N ILE A 163 -8.72 -4.43 -8.11
CA ILE A 163 -8.98 -5.47 -7.12
C ILE A 163 -7.92 -6.56 -7.27
N VAL A 164 -7.40 -7.06 -6.16
CA VAL A 164 -6.59 -8.28 -6.08
C VAL A 164 -7.16 -9.17 -4.98
N ASP A 165 -7.35 -10.47 -5.23
CA ASP A 165 -7.76 -11.44 -4.20
C ASP A 165 -6.65 -12.48 -4.00
N LEU A 166 -6.02 -12.45 -2.83
CA LEU A 166 -5.05 -13.47 -2.38
C LEU A 166 -5.76 -14.78 -2.04
N TYR A 167 -6.28 -15.43 -3.07
CA TYR A 167 -7.02 -16.67 -2.98
C TYR A 167 -6.14 -17.89 -3.29
N GLY A 168 -6.42 -18.98 -2.59
CA GLY A 168 -5.91 -20.30 -2.93
C GLY A 168 -4.41 -20.37 -2.73
N ARG A 169 -3.70 -20.79 -3.77
CA ARG A 169 -2.24 -20.94 -3.74
C ARG A 169 -1.53 -19.63 -3.51
N THR A 170 -1.95 -18.53 -4.13
CA THR A 170 -1.25 -17.25 -3.99
C THR A 170 -1.39 -16.74 -2.56
N LYS A 171 -0.26 -16.68 -1.84
CA LYS A 171 -0.22 -16.28 -0.43
C LYS A 171 0.32 -14.88 -0.21
N ALA A 172 1.37 -14.49 -0.94
CA ALA A 172 1.96 -13.16 -0.81
C ALA A 172 2.28 -12.56 -2.17
N VAL A 173 2.12 -11.24 -2.27
CA VAL A 173 2.34 -10.46 -3.47
C VAL A 173 2.97 -9.10 -3.14
N GLN A 174 3.59 -8.49 -4.14
CA GLN A 174 4.04 -7.11 -4.09
C GLN A 174 3.54 -6.33 -5.30
N LEU A 175 2.93 -5.18 -5.04
CA LEU A 175 2.56 -4.23 -6.07
C LEU A 175 3.79 -3.45 -6.52
N LEU A 176 4.08 -3.51 -7.81
CA LEU A 176 5.21 -2.81 -8.42
C LEU A 176 4.73 -1.49 -9.01
N ASP A 177 5.32 -0.39 -8.54
CA ASP A 177 5.08 0.94 -9.09
C ASP A 177 6.40 1.61 -9.51
N PRO A 178 6.62 1.87 -10.81
CA PRO A 178 7.80 2.59 -11.29
C PRO A 178 7.96 3.99 -10.70
N SER A 179 6.87 4.63 -10.28
CA SER A 179 6.93 5.94 -9.64
C SER A 179 7.57 5.89 -8.25
N ARG A 180 7.49 4.74 -7.56
CA ARG A 180 8.18 4.49 -6.29
C ARG A 180 9.69 4.26 -6.49
N VAL A 181 10.09 3.61 -7.57
CA VAL A 181 11.52 3.44 -7.93
C VAL A 181 12.16 4.78 -8.27
N THR A 182 11.44 5.65 -8.98
CA THR A 182 11.96 6.97 -9.39
C THR A 182 11.87 8.04 -8.30
N GLN A 183 10.91 8.00 -7.36
CA GLN A 183 10.91 8.91 -6.20
C GLN A 183 12.09 8.67 -5.27
N SER A 184 12.57 7.44 -5.16
CA SER A 184 13.78 7.12 -4.37
C SER A 184 15.08 7.68 -4.98
N LEU A 185 15.08 8.02 -6.28
CA LEU A 185 16.25 8.57 -7.00
C LEU A 185 16.15 10.09 -7.26
N LYS A 186 14.97 10.70 -7.09
CA LYS A 186 14.72 12.13 -7.39
C LYS A 186 15.03 13.09 -6.23
N TRP A 187 15.42 12.58 -5.07
CA TRP A 187 15.83 13.39 -3.90
C TRP A 187 17.32 13.23 -3.56
N LEU A 188 18.16 13.06 -4.58
CA LEU A 188 19.61 13.11 -4.44
C LEU A 188 20.09 14.51 -4.87
N PRO A 189 20.83 15.26 -4.04
CA PRO A 189 21.45 16.52 -4.46
C PRO A 189 22.41 16.27 -5.63
N SER A 190 22.54 17.24 -6.54
CA SER A 190 23.27 17.14 -7.83
C SER A 190 24.75 16.79 -7.74
N THR A 191 25.34 16.79 -6.54
CA THR A 191 26.72 16.33 -6.30
C THR A 191 26.83 14.79 -6.21
N ILE A 192 25.72 14.06 -6.05
CA ILE A 192 25.71 12.59 -5.98
C ILE A 192 25.57 11.97 -7.40
N GLN A 193 25.27 12.78 -8.42
CA GLN A 193 25.15 12.28 -9.79
C GLN A 193 26.49 11.87 -10.43
N SER A 194 27.64 12.26 -9.85
CA SER A 194 28.97 11.96 -10.39
C SER A 194 29.76 10.88 -9.64
N GLN A 195 29.23 10.30 -8.56
CA GLN A 195 29.92 9.25 -7.80
C GLN A 195 28.97 8.14 -7.31
N ILE A 196 28.21 7.53 -8.23
CA ILE A 196 27.78 6.12 -8.05
C ILE A 196 29.00 5.26 -8.40
N PRO A 197 29.62 4.51 -7.47
CA PRO A 197 30.54 3.43 -7.84
C PRO A 197 29.70 2.21 -8.24
N ALA A 198 30.08 1.51 -9.31
CA ALA A 198 29.47 0.23 -9.65
C ALA A 198 29.55 -0.77 -8.46
N LEU A 199 28.58 -1.71 -8.40
CA LEU A 199 28.44 -2.81 -7.41
C LEU A 199 29.78 -3.49 -7.06
N PRO A 200 29.99 -4.01 -5.83
CA PRO A 200 31.34 -4.22 -5.33
C PRO A 200 31.97 -5.52 -5.85
N LYS A 201 33.31 -5.53 -5.84
CA LYS A 201 34.09 -6.64 -5.28
C LYS A 201 35.05 -5.96 -4.31
N ASP A 202 35.02 -6.03 -3.01
CA ASP A 202 34.33 -6.79 -1.98
C ASP A 202 34.41 -5.87 -0.75
N ALA A 203 33.41 -5.81 0.14
CA ALA A 203 33.67 -5.28 1.48
C ALA A 203 32.62 -5.71 2.49
N THR A 204 33.14 -6.42 3.48
CA THR A 204 32.58 -6.83 4.76
C THR A 204 32.06 -5.66 5.62
N ALA A 205 31.05 -5.98 6.43
CA ALA A 205 30.26 -5.22 7.43
C ALA A 205 31.04 -4.39 8.49
N PRO A 206 30.39 -3.68 9.46
CA PRO A 206 28.97 -3.36 9.63
C PRO A 206 28.68 -1.84 9.72
N VAL A 207 27.40 -1.48 9.57
CA VAL A 207 26.93 -0.09 9.54
C VAL A 207 26.52 0.39 10.95
N ASN A 208 26.81 1.66 11.26
CA ASN A 208 26.55 2.30 12.55
C ASN A 208 25.18 3.01 12.55
N TRP A 209 24.33 2.68 13.53
CA TRP A 209 22.89 2.98 13.55
C TRP A 209 22.48 4.33 14.14
N SER A 210 23.40 5.29 14.24
CA SER A 210 23.18 6.49 15.04
C SER A 210 22.58 7.70 14.30
N CYS A 211 22.28 7.65 12.99
CA CYS A 211 21.90 8.86 12.23
C CYS A 211 20.72 8.71 11.25
N LEU A 212 19.50 8.41 11.72
CA LEU A 212 18.26 8.53 10.92
C LEU A 212 17.33 9.65 11.44
N PRO A 213 16.81 10.56 10.57
CA PRO A 213 15.87 11.62 10.95
C PRO A 213 14.39 11.23 10.75
N GLN A 214 13.78 10.69 11.81
CA GLN A 214 12.55 11.12 12.51
C GLN A 214 11.35 11.70 11.77
N PHE A 215 10.24 10.99 11.96
CA PHE A 215 8.90 11.27 11.51
C PHE A 215 8.12 12.06 12.57
N ASP A 216 7.81 13.32 12.28
CA ASP A 216 6.91 14.14 13.10
C ASP A 216 5.49 14.09 12.53
N ASN A 217 4.64 13.26 13.15
CA ASN A 217 3.43 13.71 13.86
C ASN A 217 2.63 12.47 14.28
N MET A 218 3.06 11.92 15.41
CA MET A 218 2.39 10.85 16.12
C MET A 218 1.43 11.46 17.14
N GLU A 219 0.16 11.04 17.14
CA GLU A 219 -0.88 11.60 18.01
C GLU A 219 -0.44 11.59 19.49
N GLU A 220 -0.59 12.73 20.15
CA GLU A 220 -0.23 12.91 21.56
C GLU A 220 -1.05 12.00 22.47
N CYS A 221 -0.46 11.60 23.59
CA CYS A 221 -1.14 10.84 24.63
C CYS A 221 -2.39 11.59 25.09
N THR A 222 -3.56 10.99 24.91
CA THR A 222 -4.86 11.63 25.20
C THR A 222 -5.15 11.81 26.69
N ILE A 223 -4.26 11.34 27.58
CA ILE A 223 -4.37 11.54 29.03
C ILE A 223 -3.50 12.69 29.51
N CYS A 224 -2.22 12.71 29.14
CA CYS A 224 -1.29 13.71 29.65
C CYS A 224 -1.00 14.85 28.68
N PHE A 225 -1.25 14.66 27.38
CA PHE A 225 -0.95 15.61 26.30
C PHE A 225 0.50 16.13 26.34
N ARG A 226 1.44 15.31 26.82
CA ARG A 226 2.86 15.68 26.99
C ARG A 226 3.81 14.91 26.09
N THR A 227 3.45 13.70 25.70
CA THR A 227 4.29 12.78 24.92
C THR A 227 3.42 12.03 23.93
N GLY A 228 3.98 11.51 22.83
CA GLY A 228 3.24 10.69 21.85
C GLY A 228 2.62 9.43 22.47
N ALA A 229 1.61 8.87 21.81
CA ALA A 229 0.99 7.60 22.21
C ALA A 229 1.84 6.37 21.83
N ASP A 230 2.79 5.97 22.68
CA ASP A 230 3.65 4.77 22.51
C ASP A 230 3.13 3.50 23.19
N ALA A 231 1.87 3.41 23.61
CA ALA A 231 1.39 2.23 24.33
C ALA A 231 0.32 1.48 23.54
N ILE A 232 0.50 0.18 23.32
CA ILE A 232 -0.58 -0.71 22.86
C ILE A 232 -1.17 -1.43 24.08
N ILE A 233 -2.48 -1.31 24.23
CA ILE A 233 -3.26 -1.95 25.30
C ILE A 233 -3.78 -3.30 24.82
N TYR A 234 -3.44 -4.39 25.48
CA TYR A 234 -3.94 -5.72 25.14
C TYR A 234 -5.16 -6.09 25.99
N PRO A 235 -6.15 -6.81 25.45
CA PRO A 235 -6.20 -7.39 24.09
C PRO A 235 -6.82 -6.46 23.03
N CYS A 236 -7.34 -5.28 23.42
CA CYS A 236 -8.13 -4.42 22.51
C CYS A 236 -7.30 -3.63 21.49
N MET A 237 -5.98 -3.64 21.63
CA MET A 237 -4.98 -3.01 20.78
C MET A 237 -5.14 -1.49 20.54
N HIS A 238 -5.88 -0.79 21.41
CA HIS A 238 -5.94 0.67 21.35
C HIS A 238 -4.60 1.29 21.73
N ALA A 239 -4.19 2.30 20.98
CA ALA A 239 -2.90 2.98 21.11
C ALA A 239 -3.04 4.50 21.17
N SER A 240 -3.78 5.01 22.16
CA SER A 240 -4.06 6.44 22.35
C SER A 240 -3.32 7.07 23.54
N MET A 241 -2.49 6.29 24.24
CA MET A 241 -1.80 6.73 25.46
C MET A 241 -0.31 6.51 25.34
N CYS A 242 0.47 7.34 26.02
CA CYS A 242 1.86 7.00 26.27
C CYS A 242 1.97 5.87 27.29
N PHE A 243 3.10 5.16 27.27
CA PHE A 243 3.32 3.97 28.08
C PHE A 243 3.17 4.24 29.58
N LEU A 244 3.66 5.38 30.07
CA LEU A 244 3.52 5.76 31.47
C LEU A 244 2.05 6.00 31.87
N CYS A 245 1.26 6.64 30.99
CA CYS A 245 -0.17 6.84 31.25
C CYS A 245 -0.94 5.54 31.16
N ALA A 246 -0.64 4.71 30.16
CA ALA A 246 -1.26 3.40 30.00
C ALA A 246 -0.95 2.46 31.16
N GLN A 247 0.28 2.47 31.69
CA GLN A 247 0.67 1.66 32.85
C GLN A 247 -0.01 2.15 34.14
N ARG A 248 -0.21 3.46 34.32
CA ARG A 248 -0.98 4.01 35.45
C ARG A 248 -2.45 3.63 35.38
N VAL A 249 -3.06 3.68 34.19
CA VAL A 249 -4.45 3.20 33.98
C VAL A 249 -4.53 1.70 34.25
N PHE A 250 -3.55 0.93 33.80
CA PHE A 250 -3.46 -0.51 34.04
C PHE A 250 -3.40 -0.86 35.54
N GLN A 251 -2.63 -0.12 36.33
CA GLN A 251 -2.45 -0.37 37.77
C GLN A 251 -3.62 0.11 38.65
N THR A 252 -4.43 1.05 38.15
CA THR A 252 -5.53 1.64 38.93
C THR A 252 -6.88 1.03 38.60
N THR A 253 -7.27 1.08 37.32
CA THR A 253 -8.60 0.64 36.87
C THR A 253 -8.55 -0.58 35.96
N ALA A 254 -7.40 -0.87 35.36
CA ALA A 254 -7.20 -1.93 34.37
C ALA A 254 -8.27 -1.96 33.28
N THR A 255 -8.80 -0.79 32.90
CA THR A 255 -9.90 -0.65 31.93
C THR A 255 -9.49 0.32 30.84
N CYS A 256 -9.53 -0.12 29.59
CA CYS A 256 -9.10 0.68 28.44
C CYS A 256 -10.00 1.91 28.28
N PRO A 257 -9.47 3.14 28.24
CA PRO A 257 -10.30 4.35 28.09
C PRO A 257 -11.06 4.44 26.77
N MET A 258 -10.56 3.78 25.72
CA MET A 258 -11.14 3.85 24.37
C MET A 258 -12.33 2.92 24.19
N CYS A 259 -12.22 1.67 24.65
CA CYS A 259 -13.27 0.67 24.47
C CYS A 259 -13.92 0.20 25.77
N ARG A 260 -13.47 0.70 26.92
CA ARG A 260 -13.91 0.30 28.27
C ARG A 260 -13.71 -1.20 28.57
N GLY A 261 -12.94 -1.90 27.75
CA GLY A 261 -12.60 -3.32 27.94
C GLY A 261 -11.50 -3.52 28.98
N LYS A 262 -11.49 -4.69 29.64
CA LYS A 262 -10.46 -5.05 30.62
C LYS A 262 -9.09 -5.15 29.93
N MET A 263 -8.10 -4.50 30.53
CA MET A 263 -6.71 -4.54 30.10
C MET A 263 -6.03 -5.76 30.71
N GLU A 264 -5.32 -6.52 29.89
CA GLU A 264 -4.54 -7.68 30.33
C GLU A 264 -3.06 -7.37 30.41
N THR A 265 -2.55 -6.57 29.48
CA THR A 265 -1.19 -6.05 29.52
C THR A 265 -1.09 -4.78 28.68
N VAL A 266 -0.02 -4.02 28.89
CA VAL A 266 0.31 -2.84 28.10
C VAL A 266 1.72 -3.04 27.57
N ARG A 267 1.94 -2.82 26.27
CA ARG A 267 3.28 -2.88 25.68
C ARG A 267 3.66 -1.53 25.13
N GLN A 268 4.87 -1.08 25.47
CA GLN A 268 5.47 0.07 24.84
C GLN A 268 5.86 -0.29 23.40
N VAL A 269 5.54 0.60 22.48
CA VAL A 269 6.03 0.59 21.10
C VAL A 269 7.19 1.58 21.08
N PRO A 270 8.42 1.15 20.76
CA PRO A 270 9.56 2.04 20.77
C PRO A 270 9.37 3.17 19.74
N PHE A 271 9.34 4.42 20.20
CA PHE A 271 9.37 5.59 19.32
C PHE A 271 10.75 5.79 18.72
N SER A 272 10.80 6.01 17.41
CA SER A 272 11.98 6.55 16.72
C SER A 272 11.73 8.04 16.39
N GLY A 273 11.97 8.96 17.35
CA GLY A 273 11.74 10.42 17.24
C GLY A 273 12.42 11.22 18.37
N ASN A 274 13.11 12.33 18.07
CA ASN A 274 14.10 13.05 18.90
C ASN A 274 13.33 13.88 19.91
N ALA A 275 13.94 13.99 21.09
CA ALA A 275 13.68 15.09 22.00
C ALA A 275 13.95 16.44 21.30
N ARG A 276 12.89 17.23 21.05
CA ARG A 276 13.02 18.68 20.90
C ARG A 276 13.09 19.29 22.30
N VAL A 277 14.27 19.70 22.74
CA VAL A 277 14.44 20.66 23.82
C VAL A 277 14.45 22.04 23.19
N ASN A 278 13.39 22.82 23.41
CA ASN A 278 13.31 24.23 23.07
C ASN A 278 14.19 25.03 24.04
N GLU A 279 15.21 25.72 23.54
CA GLU A 279 15.80 26.88 24.22
C GLU A 279 15.01 28.13 23.85
N ASN A 280 14.59 28.84 24.90
CA ASN A 280 13.83 30.07 24.88
C ASN A 280 14.53 31.20 24.11
N ARG A 281 13.75 31.96 23.35
CA ARG A 281 14.01 33.37 23.07
C ARG A 281 12.78 34.17 23.48
N ASP A 282 12.73 34.55 24.75
CA ASP A 282 11.98 35.72 25.17
C ASP A 282 12.93 36.92 25.10
N GLY A 283 12.70 37.76 24.10
CA GLY A 283 13.17 39.13 24.07
C GLY A 283 11.93 40.02 24.12
N SER A 284 11.62 40.55 25.31
CA SER A 284 10.89 41.80 25.59
C SER A 284 10.94 42.04 27.09
#